data_AF-A0A5N1IJ98-F1
#
_entry.id   AF-A0A5N1IJ98-F1
#
_cell.length_a   1.000
_cell.length_b   1.000
_cell.length_c   1.000
_cell.angle_alpha   90.00
_cell.angle_beta   90.00
_cell.angle_gamma   90.00
#
_symmetry.space_group_name_H-M   'P 1'
#
loop_
_entity.id
_entity.type
_entity.pdbx_description
1 polymer ?
#
loop_
_entity_poly.entity_id
_entity_poly.type
_entity_poly.pdbx_seq_one_letter_code
_entity_poly.pdbx_strand_id
1 'polypeptide(L)'
;MKKLLSLCCLLLLCLQLSAQDDEYQRLVRERQELIKEYEFLNAQNSNFWGKKSKKDLMKIIDNLKAIIKKDTEIINSVQASYVKRNADLTVKTEKLQTERKADTRMISENIFEMKRQVANLETRDKQRLQRIKELEDRLQETKAAKTEHDMITVFATLVALFLLFYVIRLRTKLAQKRGR
;
A
#
# COMPACT_ATOMS: atom_id res chain seq x y z
N MET A 1 -17.98 16.31 -10.96
CA MET A 1 -18.01 17.33 -9.88
C MET A 1 -16.74 17.39 -9.04
N LYS A 2 -16.16 16.28 -8.55
CA LYS A 2 -14.91 16.29 -7.76
C LYS A 2 -13.70 16.92 -8.47
N LYS A 3 -13.57 16.71 -9.80
CA LYS A 3 -12.46 17.29 -10.60
C LYS A 3 -12.54 18.81 -10.75
N LEU A 4 -13.75 19.38 -10.87
CA LEU A 4 -13.95 20.84 -10.89
C LEU A 4 -13.65 21.48 -9.54
N LEU A 5 -14.04 20.82 -8.44
CA LEU A 5 -13.76 21.29 -7.08
C LEU A 5 -12.25 21.28 -6.77
N SER A 6 -11.55 20.23 -7.22
CA SER A 6 -10.09 20.12 -7.08
C SER A 6 -9.34 21.19 -7.87
N LEU A 7 -9.82 21.54 -9.07
CA LEU A 7 -9.20 22.57 -9.91
C LEU A 7 -9.39 23.97 -9.32
N CYS A 8 -10.57 24.22 -8.73
CA CYS A 8 -10.89 25.49 -8.06
C CYS A 8 -10.07 25.67 -6.76
N CYS A 9 -9.89 24.61 -5.98
CA CYS A 9 -8.98 24.65 -4.82
C CYS A 9 -7.52 24.90 -5.22
N LEU A 10 -7.06 24.34 -6.33
CA LEU A 10 -5.70 24.54 -6.83
C LEU A 10 -5.47 26.00 -7.27
N LEU A 11 -6.46 26.60 -7.95
CA LEU A 11 -6.44 28.02 -8.32
C LEU A 11 -6.45 28.95 -7.10
N LEU A 12 -7.24 28.63 -6.07
CA LEU A 12 -7.30 29.42 -4.83
C LEU A 12 -5.99 29.37 -4.03
N LEU A 13 -5.34 28.20 -3.96
CA LEU A 13 -4.02 28.07 -3.32
C LEU A 13 -2.93 28.84 -4.08
N CYS A 14 -2.95 28.80 -5.42
CA CYS A 14 -2.01 29.56 -6.23
C CYS A 14 -2.18 31.08 -6.05
N LEU A 15 -3.44 31.56 -5.96
CA LEU A 15 -3.73 32.99 -5.77
C LEU A 15 -3.29 33.51 -4.39
N GLN A 16 -3.39 32.69 -3.34
CA GLN A 16 -2.97 33.06 -2.00
C GLN A 16 -1.44 33.11 -1.85
N LEU A 17 -0.72 32.26 -2.59
CA LEU A 17 0.73 32.25 -2.57
C LEU A 17 1.30 33.46 -3.32
N SER A 18 0.71 33.83 -4.47
CA SER A 18 1.11 35.02 -5.21
C SER A 18 0.84 36.30 -4.44
N ALA A 19 -0.29 36.39 -3.72
CA ALA A 19 -0.64 37.58 -2.94
C ALA A 19 0.36 37.87 -1.81
N GLN A 20 0.93 36.83 -1.18
CA GLN A 20 1.89 36.97 -0.08
C GLN A 20 3.30 37.35 -0.59
N ASP A 21 3.71 36.78 -1.73
CA ASP A 21 4.94 37.20 -2.42
C ASP A 21 4.81 38.64 -2.94
N ASP A 22 3.66 39.02 -3.49
CA ASP A 22 3.39 40.39 -3.96
C ASP A 22 3.46 41.42 -2.82
N GLU A 23 2.95 41.09 -1.63
CA GLU A 23 3.01 41.95 -0.45
C GLU A 23 4.46 42.15 0.03
N TYR A 24 5.24 41.08 0.12
CA TYR A 24 6.66 41.16 0.47
C TYR A 24 7.44 42.01 -0.56
N GLN A 25 7.22 41.77 -1.85
CA GLN A 25 7.88 42.53 -2.92
C GLN A 25 7.46 44.00 -2.94
N ARG A 26 6.23 44.33 -2.53
CA ARG A 26 5.79 45.72 -2.34
C ARG A 26 6.54 46.38 -1.20
N LEU A 27 6.61 45.74 -0.02
CA LEU A 27 7.29 46.29 1.15
C LEU A 27 8.79 46.51 0.91
N VAL A 28 9.45 45.60 0.20
CA VAL A 28 10.87 45.75 -0.18
C VAL A 28 11.09 46.92 -1.12
N ARG A 29 10.19 47.15 -2.09
CA ARG A 29 10.25 48.30 -3.00
C ARG A 29 10.06 49.62 -2.25
N GLU A 30 9.05 49.71 -1.39
CA GLU A 30 8.79 50.89 -0.56
C GLU A 30 10.00 51.22 0.33
N ARG A 31 10.65 50.20 0.91
CA ARG A 31 11.89 50.36 1.68
C ARG A 31 13.03 50.90 0.82
N GLN A 32 13.20 50.40 -0.40
CA GLN A 32 14.24 50.89 -1.33
C GLN A 32 14.03 52.36 -1.70
N GLU A 33 12.78 52.81 -1.86
CA GLU A 33 12.45 54.21 -2.12
C GLU A 33 12.84 55.10 -0.94
N LEU A 34 12.51 54.69 0.28
CA LEU A 34 12.90 55.42 1.50
C LEU A 34 14.42 55.52 1.67
N ILE A 35 15.16 54.47 1.32
CA ILE A 35 16.63 54.47 1.35
C ILE A 35 17.19 55.47 0.35
N LYS A 36 16.66 55.52 -0.88
CA LYS A 36 17.08 56.52 -1.88
C LYS A 36 16.80 57.94 -1.38
N GLU A 37 15.64 58.15 -0.75
CA GLU A 37 15.31 59.45 -0.14
C GLU A 37 16.28 59.79 0.99
N TYR A 38 16.69 58.80 1.78
CA TYR A 38 17.68 59.00 2.85
C TYR A 38 19.03 59.37 2.26
N GLU A 39 19.51 58.66 1.24
CA GLU A 39 20.75 58.96 0.54
C GLU A 39 20.73 60.37 -0.06
N PHE A 40 19.60 60.79 -0.64
CA PHE A 40 19.40 62.13 -1.17
C PHE A 40 19.43 63.21 -0.08
N LEU A 41 18.70 63.01 1.03
CA LEU A 41 18.71 63.92 2.19
C LEU A 41 20.09 63.96 2.88
N ASN A 42 20.82 62.84 2.83
CA ASN A 42 22.16 62.73 3.40
C ASN A 42 23.24 63.35 2.49
N ALA A 43 23.06 63.35 1.17
CA ALA A 43 23.94 64.02 0.22
C ALA A 43 23.76 65.54 0.20
N GLN A 44 22.57 66.05 0.53
CA GLN A 44 22.34 67.50 0.64
C GLN A 44 23.10 68.12 1.82
N ASN A 45 23.90 69.14 1.52
CA ASN A 45 24.61 69.96 2.50
C ASN A 45 24.02 71.37 2.47
N SER A 46 23.34 71.78 3.54
CA SER A 46 22.38 72.91 3.51
C SER A 46 22.86 74.19 4.18
N ASN A 47 24.01 74.20 4.86
CA ASN A 47 24.60 75.44 5.39
C ASN A 47 25.76 75.96 4.55
N PHE A 48 25.93 77.28 4.64
CA PHE A 48 27.04 78.10 4.14
C PHE A 48 28.45 77.64 4.58
N TRP A 49 28.55 76.72 5.55
CA TRP A 49 29.80 76.15 6.09
C TRP A 49 29.92 74.62 5.90
N GLY A 50 29.09 74.01 5.04
CA GLY A 50 29.17 72.58 4.74
C GLY A 50 28.69 71.63 5.86
N LYS A 51 27.85 72.13 6.79
CA LYS A 51 27.21 71.35 7.85
C LYS A 51 25.70 71.18 7.59
N LYS A 52 25.10 70.07 8.03
CA LYS A 52 23.63 69.87 7.94
C LYS A 52 22.89 70.77 8.93
N SER A 53 21.76 71.35 8.50
CA SER A 53 20.88 72.11 9.39
C SER A 53 20.08 71.18 10.33
N LYS A 54 19.60 71.71 11.46
CA LYS A 54 18.71 70.99 12.38
C LYS A 54 17.45 70.44 11.69
N LYS A 55 16.92 71.19 10.71
CA LYS A 55 15.73 70.79 9.94
C LYS A 55 16.01 69.58 9.06
N ASP A 56 17.19 69.49 8.46
CA ASP A 56 17.56 68.36 7.61
C ASP A 56 17.88 67.12 8.43
N LEU A 57 18.48 67.29 9.62
CA LEU A 57 18.65 66.21 10.57
C LEU A 57 17.30 65.62 11.02
N MET A 58 16.29 66.46 11.26
CA MET A 58 14.94 65.98 11.60
C MET A 58 14.31 65.17 10.46
N LYS A 59 14.41 65.65 9.20
CA LYS A 59 13.93 64.90 8.03
C LYS A 59 14.63 63.56 7.86
N ILE A 60 15.95 63.52 8.07
CA ILE A 60 16.73 62.28 8.03
C ILE A 60 16.24 61.31 9.11
N ILE A 61 16.01 61.79 10.33
CA ILE A 61 15.50 60.96 11.43
C ILE A 61 14.11 60.41 11.12
N ASP A 62 13.21 61.23 10.57
CA ASP A 62 11.85 60.80 10.23
C ASP A 62 11.85 59.76 9.10
N ASN A 63 12.73 59.92 8.11
CA ASN A 63 12.92 58.91 7.06
C ASN A 63 13.52 57.60 7.63
N LEU A 64 14.53 57.68 8.49
CA LEU A 64 15.09 56.50 9.17
C LEU A 64 14.04 55.75 9.99
N LYS A 65 13.13 56.47 10.68
CA LYS A 65 12.00 55.85 11.38
C LYS A 65 11.05 55.13 10.42
N ALA A 66 10.77 55.72 9.25
CA ALA A 66 9.95 55.08 8.23
C ALA A 66 10.60 53.80 7.68
N ILE A 67 11.92 53.81 7.46
CA ILE A 67 12.69 52.62 7.05
C ILE A 67 12.58 51.52 8.11
N ILE A 68 12.81 51.84 9.39
CA ILE A 68 12.73 50.86 10.49
C ILE A 68 11.32 50.25 10.59
N LYS A 69 10.28 51.08 10.40
CA LYS A 69 8.89 50.59 10.38
C LYS A 69 8.69 49.59 9.23
N LYS A 70 9.19 49.90 8.02
CA LYS A 70 9.11 48.99 6.87
C LYS A 70 9.90 47.71 7.07
N ASP A 71 11.10 47.79 7.65
CA ASP A 71 11.90 46.60 7.99
C ASP A 71 11.17 45.69 8.98
N THR A 72 10.43 46.26 9.94
CA THR A 72 9.59 45.50 10.89
C THR A 72 8.41 44.81 10.19
N GLU A 73 7.74 45.51 9.26
CA GLU A 73 6.66 44.94 8.43
C GLU A 73 7.17 43.78 7.57
N ILE A 74 8.35 43.92 6.96
CA ILE A 74 9.02 42.87 6.18
C ILE A 74 9.30 41.65 7.06
N ILE A 75 9.93 41.82 8.23
CA ILE A 75 10.22 40.72 9.16
C ILE A 75 8.93 39.98 9.57
N ASN A 76 7.87 40.72 9.90
CA ASN A 76 6.60 40.13 10.28
C ASN A 76 5.98 39.29 9.13
N SER A 77 6.03 39.79 7.89
CA SER A 77 5.54 39.06 6.72
C SER A 77 6.30 37.75 6.47
N VAL A 78 7.62 37.75 6.66
CA VAL A 78 8.48 36.58 6.50
C VAL A 78 8.22 35.58 7.62
N GLN A 79 8.11 36.04 8.86
CA GLN A 79 7.83 35.20 10.03
C GLN A 79 6.48 34.50 9.89
N ALA A 80 5.43 35.23 9.47
CA ALA A 80 4.10 34.65 9.23
C ALA A 80 4.15 33.57 8.13
N SER A 81 4.87 33.83 7.04
CA SER A 81 5.10 32.87 5.95
C SER A 81 5.84 31.61 6.42
N TYR A 82 6.81 31.76 7.30
CA TYR A 82 7.61 30.66 7.83
C TYR A 82 6.80 29.78 8.79
N VAL A 83 6.08 30.38 9.73
CA VAL A 83 5.22 29.67 10.69
C VAL A 83 4.15 28.85 9.97
N LYS A 84 3.49 29.44 8.96
CA LYS A 84 2.46 28.74 8.17
C LYS A 84 3.04 27.52 7.43
N ARG A 85 4.19 27.68 6.76
CA ARG A 85 4.86 26.57 6.05
C ARG A 85 5.27 25.44 7.00
N ASN A 86 5.81 25.77 8.17
CA ASN A 86 6.22 24.77 9.14
C ASN A 86 5.03 24.02 9.77
N ALA A 87 3.94 24.73 10.05
CA ALA A 87 2.70 24.11 10.52
C ALA A 87 2.14 23.14 9.47
N ASP A 88 2.06 23.57 8.21
CA ASP A 88 1.58 22.72 7.11
C ASP A 88 2.47 21.48 6.89
N LEU A 89 3.79 21.64 6.98
CA LEU A 89 4.73 20.53 6.86
C LEU A 89 4.56 19.53 8.02
N THR A 90 4.42 20.02 9.26
CA THR A 90 4.24 19.17 10.44
C THR A 90 2.92 18.38 10.35
N VAL A 91 1.83 19.03 9.96
CA VAL A 91 0.54 18.35 9.77
C VAL A 91 0.63 17.30 8.65
N LYS A 92 1.33 17.60 7.55
CA LYS A 92 1.55 16.63 6.47
C LYS A 92 2.41 15.45 6.92
N THR A 93 3.48 15.69 7.67
CA THR A 93 4.34 14.61 8.15
C THR A 93 3.62 13.72 9.16
N GLU A 94 2.82 14.28 10.07
CA GLU A 94 2.00 13.52 11.01
C GLU A 94 0.94 12.67 10.30
N LYS A 95 0.26 13.22 9.29
CA LYS A 95 -0.68 12.47 8.45
C LYS A 95 0.01 11.31 7.74
N LEU A 96 1.13 11.55 7.07
CA LEU A 96 1.91 10.52 6.39
C LEU A 96 2.46 9.45 7.34
N GLN A 97 2.77 9.79 8.58
CA GLN A 97 3.17 8.81 9.60
C GLN A 97 1.99 7.97 10.07
N THR A 98 0.81 8.59 10.22
CA THR A 98 -0.42 7.90 10.63
C THR A 98 -0.88 6.92 9.55
N GLU A 99 -0.89 7.36 8.29
CA GLU A 99 -1.20 6.52 7.12
C GLU A 99 -0.22 5.34 7.03
N ARG A 100 1.10 5.59 7.13
CA ARG A 100 2.10 4.51 7.13
C ARG A 100 1.89 3.50 8.25
N LYS A 101 1.53 3.95 9.45
CA LYS A 101 1.22 3.04 10.58
C LYS A 101 -0.03 2.21 10.29
N ALA A 102 -1.07 2.80 9.70
CA ALA A 102 -2.28 2.09 9.31
C ALA A 102 -2.00 1.03 8.23
N ASP A 103 -1.27 1.40 7.17
CA ASP A 103 -0.89 0.48 6.09
C ASP A 103 -0.05 -0.68 6.61
N THR A 104 0.91 -0.40 7.49
CA THR A 104 1.75 -1.46 8.09
C THR A 104 0.92 -2.45 8.90
N ARG A 105 -0.09 -1.97 9.64
CA ARG A 105 -1.02 -2.84 10.39
C ARG A 105 -1.87 -3.68 9.44
N MET A 106 -2.44 -3.09 8.40
CA MET A 106 -3.21 -3.81 7.40
C MET A 106 -2.38 -4.89 6.69
N ILE A 107 -1.15 -4.58 6.30
CA ILE A 107 -0.23 -5.55 5.70
C ILE A 107 0.06 -6.68 6.67
N SER A 108 0.33 -6.36 7.94
CA SER A 108 0.59 -7.36 8.99
C SER A 108 -0.62 -8.28 9.21
N GLU A 109 -1.83 -7.71 9.26
CA GLU A 109 -3.08 -8.47 9.40
C GLU A 109 -3.30 -9.39 8.20
N ASN A 110 -3.14 -8.87 6.98
CA ASN A 110 -3.26 -9.64 5.75
C ASN A 110 -2.24 -10.80 5.68
N ILE A 111 -1.00 -10.54 6.10
CA ILE A 111 0.03 -11.59 6.16
C ILE A 111 -0.37 -12.67 7.17
N PHE A 112 -0.88 -12.29 8.33
CA PHE A 112 -1.33 -13.25 9.35
C PHE A 112 -2.51 -14.09 8.84
N GLU A 113 -3.48 -13.45 8.19
CA GLU A 113 -4.61 -14.14 7.60
C GLU A 113 -4.18 -15.10 6.48
N MET A 114 -3.32 -14.65 5.56
CA MET A 114 -2.74 -15.52 4.53
C MET A 114 -2.03 -16.73 5.14
N LYS A 115 -1.20 -16.54 6.18
CA LYS A 115 -0.54 -17.65 6.87
C LYS A 115 -1.55 -18.65 7.43
N ARG A 116 -2.64 -18.18 8.03
CA ARG A 116 -3.72 -19.04 8.52
C ARG A 116 -4.40 -19.80 7.36
N GLN A 117 -4.66 -19.13 6.25
CA GLN A 117 -5.25 -19.78 5.07
C GLN A 117 -4.34 -20.86 4.50
N VAL A 118 -3.03 -20.60 4.40
CA VAL A 118 -2.05 -21.61 3.96
C VAL A 118 -2.04 -22.81 4.91
N ALA A 119 -1.97 -22.60 6.22
CA ALA A 119 -1.98 -23.69 7.20
C ALA A 119 -3.26 -24.55 7.12
N ASN A 120 -4.41 -23.91 6.89
CA ASN A 120 -5.68 -24.60 6.68
C ASN A 120 -5.67 -25.42 5.38
N LEU A 121 -5.11 -24.88 4.29
CA LEU A 121 -4.99 -25.59 3.02
C LEU A 121 -4.05 -26.79 3.14
N GLU A 122 -2.90 -26.64 3.80
CA GLU A 122 -1.98 -27.75 4.06
C GLU A 122 -2.64 -28.87 4.88
N THR A 123 -3.42 -28.50 5.89
CA THR A 123 -4.15 -29.48 6.72
C THR A 123 -5.19 -30.22 5.89
N ARG A 124 -5.94 -29.51 5.03
CA ARG A 124 -6.91 -30.12 4.11
C ARG A 124 -6.25 -31.04 3.10
N ASP A 125 -5.08 -30.67 2.61
CA ASP A 125 -4.34 -31.48 1.64
C ASP A 125 -3.84 -32.78 2.27
N LYS A 126 -3.28 -32.70 3.49
CA LYS A 126 -2.92 -33.88 4.29
C LYS A 126 -4.12 -34.81 4.53
N GLN A 127 -5.28 -34.27 4.87
CA GLN A 127 -6.51 -35.07 5.04
C GLN A 127 -6.95 -35.73 3.74
N ARG A 128 -6.84 -35.04 2.59
CA ARG A 128 -7.16 -35.62 1.29
C ARG A 128 -6.22 -36.77 0.94
N LEU A 129 -4.91 -36.60 1.16
CA LEU A 129 -3.93 -37.66 0.94
C LEU A 129 -4.22 -38.90 1.81
N GLN A 130 -4.57 -38.70 3.08
CA GLN A 130 -4.94 -39.81 3.96
C GLN A 130 -6.20 -40.54 3.45
N ARG A 131 -7.23 -39.81 3.00
CA ARG A 131 -8.44 -40.44 2.43
C ARG A 131 -8.15 -41.19 1.14
N ILE A 132 -7.30 -40.65 0.26
CA ILE A 132 -6.89 -41.33 -0.97
C ILE A 132 -6.23 -42.66 -0.60
N LYS A 133 -5.28 -42.64 0.35
CA LYS A 133 -4.62 -43.86 0.82
C LYS A 133 -5.61 -44.86 1.42
N GLU A 134 -6.52 -44.41 2.27
CA GLU A 134 -7.55 -45.29 2.86
C GLU A 134 -8.46 -45.91 1.79
N LEU A 135 -8.83 -45.15 0.76
CA LEU A 135 -9.63 -45.67 -0.35
C LEU A 135 -8.84 -46.66 -1.23
N GLU A 136 -7.55 -46.42 -1.44
CA GLU A 136 -6.64 -47.35 -2.14
C GLU A 136 -6.50 -48.67 -1.37
N ASP A 137 -6.31 -48.61 -0.06
CA ASP A 137 -6.22 -49.79 0.81
C ASP A 137 -7.54 -50.59 0.75
N ARG A 138 -8.70 -49.94 0.88
CA ARG A 138 -10.02 -50.60 0.73
C ARG A 138 -10.23 -51.20 -0.66
N LEU A 139 -9.73 -50.56 -1.72
CA LEU A 139 -9.79 -51.11 -3.07
C LEU A 139 -8.91 -52.35 -3.23
N GLN A 140 -7.76 -52.40 -2.56
CA GLN A 140 -6.91 -53.59 -2.54
C GLN A 140 -7.56 -54.73 -1.75
N GLU A 141 -8.12 -54.46 -0.57
CA GLU A 141 -8.83 -55.45 0.23
C GLU A 141 -10.03 -56.05 -0.53
N THR A 142 -10.84 -55.20 -1.16
CA THR A 142 -11.99 -55.67 -1.95
C THR A 142 -11.57 -56.46 -3.20
N LYS A 143 -10.46 -56.09 -3.84
CA LYS A 143 -9.89 -56.90 -4.93
C LYS A 143 -9.40 -58.25 -4.42
N ALA A 144 -8.68 -58.30 -3.30
CA ALA A 144 -8.20 -59.54 -2.70
C ALA A 144 -9.37 -60.47 -2.33
N ALA A 145 -10.40 -59.96 -1.66
CA ALA A 145 -11.60 -60.72 -1.32
C ALA A 145 -12.32 -61.26 -2.57
N LYS A 146 -12.44 -60.44 -3.63
CA LYS A 146 -13.00 -60.90 -4.92
C LYS A 146 -12.16 -62.01 -5.55
N THR A 147 -10.82 -61.87 -5.54
CA THR A 147 -9.94 -62.90 -6.11
C THR A 147 -10.02 -64.22 -5.34
N GLU A 148 -10.22 -64.20 -4.02
CA GLU A 148 -10.45 -65.41 -3.22
C GLU A 148 -11.76 -66.11 -3.61
N HIS A 149 -12.85 -65.35 -3.70
CA HIS A 149 -14.15 -65.89 -4.12
C HIS A 149 -14.13 -66.42 -5.56
N ASP A 150 -13.50 -65.69 -6.49
CA ASP A 150 -13.37 -66.10 -7.88
C ASP A 150 -12.50 -67.37 -7.98
N MET A 151 -11.41 -67.48 -7.20
CA MET A 151 -10.56 -68.67 -7.20
C MET A 151 -11.30 -69.91 -6.72
N ILE A 152 -12.11 -69.80 -5.65
CA ILE A 152 -12.95 -70.91 -5.16
C ILE A 152 -13.96 -71.33 -6.24
N THR A 153 -14.58 -70.36 -6.91
CA THR A 153 -15.59 -70.61 -7.96
C THR A 153 -14.97 -71.30 -9.17
N VAL A 154 -13.79 -70.84 -9.62
CA VAL A 154 -13.03 -71.45 -10.71
C VAL A 154 -12.64 -72.89 -10.36
N PHE A 155 -12.13 -73.11 -9.14
CA PHE A 155 -11.76 -74.45 -8.67
C PHE A 155 -12.97 -75.41 -8.63
N ALA A 156 -14.08 -74.97 -8.04
CA ALA A 156 -15.31 -75.78 -7.97
C ALA A 156 -15.85 -76.14 -9.36
N THR A 157 -15.81 -75.20 -10.29
CA THR A 157 -16.23 -75.42 -11.68
C THR A 157 -15.34 -76.45 -12.39
N LEU A 158 -14.02 -76.39 -12.17
CA LEU A 158 -13.06 -77.32 -12.76
C LEU A 158 -13.27 -78.74 -12.21
N VAL A 159 -13.47 -78.88 -10.89
CA VAL A 159 -13.78 -80.18 -10.26
C VAL A 159 -15.10 -80.76 -10.80
N ALA A 160 -16.14 -79.94 -10.95
CA ALA A 160 -17.42 -80.38 -11.51
C ALA A 160 -17.29 -80.89 -12.95
N LEU A 161 -16.53 -80.17 -13.80
CA LEU A 161 -16.24 -80.60 -15.17
C LEU A 161 -15.42 -81.90 -15.21
N PHE A 162 -14.44 -82.05 -14.32
CA PHE A 162 -13.64 -83.26 -14.22
C PHE A 162 -14.50 -84.48 -13.84
N LEU A 163 -15.41 -84.33 -12.87
CA LEU A 163 -16.35 -85.38 -12.48
C LEU A 163 -17.31 -85.74 -13.61
N LEU A 164 -17.84 -84.74 -14.33
CA LEU A 164 -18.68 -84.98 -15.52
C LEU A 164 -17.95 -85.79 -16.58
N PHE A 165 -16.71 -85.39 -16.90
CA PHE A 165 -15.87 -86.11 -17.85
C PHE A 165 -15.58 -87.54 -17.39
N TYR A 166 -15.29 -87.71 -16.10
CA TYR A 166 -15.08 -89.02 -15.49
C TYR A 166 -16.31 -89.93 -15.62
N VAL A 167 -17.51 -89.42 -15.33
CA VAL A 167 -18.77 -90.16 -15.46
C VAL A 167 -19.05 -90.54 -16.92
N ILE A 168 -18.83 -89.63 -17.86
CA ILE A 168 -18.99 -89.92 -19.30
C ILE A 168 -18.03 -91.06 -19.72
N ARG A 169 -16.75 -90.99 -19.31
CA ARG A 169 -15.75 -92.03 -19.56
C ARG A 169 -16.12 -93.37 -18.90
N LEU A 170 -16.71 -93.35 -17.71
CA LEU A 170 -17.20 -94.55 -17.04
C LEU A 170 -18.38 -95.16 -17.79
N ARG A 171 -19.33 -94.33 -18.25
CA ARG A 171 -20.48 -94.78 -19.06
C ARG A 171 -20.04 -95.41 -20.38
N THR A 172 -19.08 -94.83 -21.09
CA THR A 172 -18.56 -95.42 -22.33
C THR A 172 -17.86 -96.75 -22.08
N LYS A 173 -17.06 -96.87 -21.01
CA LYS A 173 -16.43 -98.15 -20.61
C LYS A 173 -17.46 -99.22 -20.22
N LEU A 174 -18.52 -98.85 -19.49
CA LEU A 174 -19.57 -99.78 -19.10
C LEU A 174 -20.42 -100.22 -20.30
N ALA A 175 -20.74 -99.32 -21.23
CA ALA A 175 -21.43 -99.65 -22.48
C ALA A 175 -20.62 -100.63 -23.34
N GLN A 176 -19.30 -100.43 -23.44
CA GLN A 176 -18.41 -101.31 -24.19
C GLN A 176 -18.27 -102.72 -23.54
N LYS A 177 -18.40 -102.83 -22.22
CA LYS A 177 -18.39 -104.11 -21.49
C LYS A 177 -19.71 -104.89 -21.61
N ARG A 178 -20.83 -104.20 -21.87
CA ARG A 178 -22.18 -104.80 -21.98
C ARG A 178 -22.52 -105.26 -23.41
N GLY A 179 -21.73 -104.85 -24.41
CA GLY A 179 -21.85 -105.25 -25.81
C GLY A 179 -20.84 -106.32 -26.26
N ARG A 180 -20.24 -107.05 -25.30
CA ARG A 180 -19.46 -108.27 -25.54
C ARG A 180 -20.17 -109.46 -24.91
#